data_AF-A0A7X2ZC26-F1
#
_entry.id   AF-A0A7X2ZC26-F1
#
_cell.length_a   1.000
_cell.length_b   1.000
_cell.length_c   1.000
_cell.angle_alpha   90.00
_cell.angle_beta   90.00
_cell.angle_gamma   90.00
#
_symmetry.space_group_name_H-M   'P 1'
#
loop_
_entity.id
_entity.type
_entity.pdbx_description
1 polymer ?
#
loop_
_entity_poly.entity_id
_entity_poly.type
_entity_poly.pdbx_seq_one_letter_code
_entity_poly.pdbx_strand_id
1 'polypeptide(L)'
;MRAFLMVCSFLISISVLSSCTKSQEVERDLLHVKPVNVFEGDAKKFQPFMGPMSGAVKLNYKGDQKSIRATAEIWENGVKKQTIGEFSTLLRSEEQRTFDGEFIVSMKELDTDKEGTHYMATVAIIHEDGSSSTQFRIDSPVKHTSKMPVTLGKPIDVPDNEEAAVWGMQATNENSMRTIDFTPESLKNAKWVILFKINMSDDS
;
A
#
# COMPACT_ATOMS: atom_id res chain seq x y z
N MET A 1 -52.48 -36.93 64.66
CA MET A 1 -51.01 -36.85 64.80
C MET A 1 -50.48 -36.16 63.54
N ARG A 2 -49.90 -34.96 63.67
CA ARG A 2 -49.06 -34.19 62.71
C ARG A 2 -49.69 -33.87 61.33
N ALA A 3 -50.13 -32.64 61.03
CA ALA A 3 -49.40 -31.36 60.86
C ALA A 3 -48.59 -31.24 59.56
N PHE A 4 -48.92 -30.21 58.75
CA PHE A 4 -48.05 -29.46 57.81
C PHE A 4 -47.49 -30.25 56.59
N LEU A 5 -47.25 -29.73 55.38
CA LEU A 5 -46.96 -28.38 54.91
C LEU A 5 -47.21 -28.33 53.38
N MET A 6 -47.87 -27.26 52.95
CA MET A 6 -48.03 -26.79 51.57
C MET A 6 -46.67 -26.36 51.01
N VAL A 7 -46.20 -26.95 49.91
CA VAL A 7 -45.01 -26.44 49.19
C VAL A 7 -45.34 -26.24 47.71
N CYS A 8 -45.67 -24.99 47.40
CA CYS A 8 -45.65 -24.42 46.07
C CYS A 8 -44.24 -24.56 45.47
N SER A 9 -44.09 -25.37 44.41
CA SER A 9 -42.88 -25.35 43.60
C SER A 9 -43.09 -24.44 42.40
N PHE A 10 -42.71 -23.18 42.58
CA PHE A 10 -42.58 -22.18 41.52
C PHE A 10 -41.45 -22.59 40.57
N LEU A 11 -41.78 -23.07 39.37
CA LEU A 11 -40.84 -23.21 38.27
C LEU A 11 -40.55 -21.82 37.70
N ILE A 12 -39.56 -21.13 38.29
CA ILE A 12 -39.00 -19.89 37.76
C ILE A 12 -38.22 -20.25 36.49
N SER A 13 -38.87 -20.10 35.33
CA SER A 13 -38.20 -20.12 34.03
C SER A 13 -37.32 -18.87 33.92
N ILE A 14 -36.03 -19.03 34.17
CA ILE A 14 -35.01 -18.01 33.87
C ILE A 14 -34.80 -18.03 32.35
N SER A 15 -35.56 -17.21 31.64
CA SER A 15 -35.26 -16.83 30.26
C SER A 15 -34.02 -15.94 30.28
N VAL A 16 -32.85 -16.57 30.20
CA VAL A 16 -31.60 -15.87 29.90
C VAL A 16 -31.78 -15.29 28.50
N LEU A 17 -32.05 -13.99 28.43
CA LEU A 17 -31.95 -13.20 27.22
C LEU A 17 -30.50 -13.34 26.73
N SER A 18 -30.27 -14.28 25.81
CA SER A 18 -29.09 -14.29 24.96
C SER A 18 -29.15 -13.03 24.12
N SER A 19 -28.66 -11.92 24.69
CA SER A 19 -28.32 -10.74 23.95
C SER A 19 -27.18 -11.12 23.01
N CYS A 20 -27.53 -11.62 21.84
CA CYS A 20 -26.67 -11.64 20.67
C CYS A 20 -26.36 -10.18 20.36
N THR A 21 -25.32 -9.65 20.99
CA THR A 21 -24.62 -8.50 20.45
C THR A 21 -24.06 -8.97 19.11
N LYS A 22 -24.85 -8.81 18.04
CA LYS A 22 -24.30 -8.78 16.69
C LYS A 22 -23.27 -7.67 16.73
N SER A 23 -22.00 -8.05 16.73
CA SER A 23 -20.93 -7.12 16.41
C SER A 23 -21.31 -6.50 15.07
N GLN A 24 -21.66 -5.21 15.08
CA GLN A 24 -21.69 -4.45 13.84
C GLN A 24 -20.29 -4.55 13.27
N GLU A 25 -20.11 -5.38 12.25
CA GLU A 25 -19.04 -5.15 11.29
C GLU A 25 -19.30 -3.75 10.76
N VAL A 26 -18.46 -2.80 11.17
CA VAL A 26 -18.40 -1.50 10.53
C VAL A 26 -18.02 -1.79 9.09
N GLU A 27 -18.98 -1.66 8.17
CA GLU A 27 -18.74 -1.68 6.74
C GLU A 27 -17.77 -0.52 6.48
N ARG A 28 -16.51 -0.86 6.19
CA ARG A 28 -15.44 0.09 5.95
C ARG A 28 -15.24 0.23 4.46
N ASP A 29 -15.07 1.46 4.00
CA ASP A 29 -14.68 1.70 2.61
C ASP A 29 -13.30 1.08 2.35
N LEU A 30 -13.14 0.50 1.17
CA LEU A 30 -11.93 -0.22 0.79
C LEU A 30 -11.32 0.40 -0.46
N LEU A 31 -10.01 0.61 -0.42
CA LEU A 31 -9.19 0.82 -1.60
C LEU A 31 -8.76 -0.54 -2.13
N HIS A 32 -9.28 -0.90 -3.30
CA HIS A 32 -8.89 -2.10 -4.02
C HIS A 32 -7.63 -1.82 -4.84
N VAL A 33 -6.57 -2.58 -4.61
CA VAL A 33 -5.29 -2.44 -5.33
C VAL A 33 -5.00 -3.72 -6.11
N LYS A 34 -4.77 -3.60 -7.41
CA LYS A 34 -4.46 -4.72 -8.30
C LYS A 34 -3.11 -4.51 -8.99
N PRO A 35 -2.22 -5.51 -9.00
CA PRO A 35 -1.01 -5.41 -9.80
C PRO A 35 -1.36 -5.35 -11.28
N VAL A 36 -0.68 -4.47 -12.03
CA VAL A 36 -0.82 -4.37 -13.49
C VAL A 36 0.55 -4.27 -14.14
N ASN A 37 0.64 -4.74 -15.39
CA ASN A 37 1.84 -4.57 -16.18
C ASN A 37 1.75 -3.24 -16.96
N VAL A 38 2.51 -2.23 -16.50
CA VAL A 38 2.56 -0.89 -17.13
C VAL A 38 3.01 -0.92 -18.60
N PHE A 39 3.62 -2.02 -19.06
CA PHE A 39 4.10 -2.21 -20.42
C PHE A 39 3.28 -3.21 -21.23
N GLU A 40 2.04 -3.47 -20.84
CA GLU A 40 1.13 -4.31 -21.62
C GLU A 40 0.59 -3.57 -22.86
N GLY A 41 0.30 -4.32 -23.94
CA GLY A 41 -0.24 -3.77 -25.19
C GLY A 41 0.67 -2.71 -25.83
N ASP A 42 0.07 -1.58 -26.22
CA ASP A 42 0.76 -0.48 -26.90
C ASP A 42 1.79 0.23 -26.01
N ALA A 43 1.70 0.08 -24.69
CA ALA A 43 2.65 0.69 -23.76
C ALA A 43 4.03 0.04 -23.78
N LYS A 44 4.14 -1.20 -24.32
CA LYS A 44 5.41 -1.93 -24.42
C LYS A 44 6.53 -1.14 -25.11
N LYS A 45 6.17 -0.31 -26.09
CA LYS A 45 7.14 0.54 -26.82
C LYS A 45 7.82 1.60 -25.93
N PHE A 46 7.26 1.91 -24.76
CA PHE A 46 7.82 2.88 -23.82
C PHE A 46 8.77 2.25 -22.79
N GLN A 47 8.78 0.92 -22.66
CA GLN A 47 9.65 0.19 -21.72
C GLN A 47 11.14 0.56 -21.84
N PRO A 48 11.73 0.73 -23.05
CA PRO A 48 13.13 1.11 -23.17
C PRO A 48 13.45 2.50 -22.59
N PHE A 49 12.46 3.39 -22.49
CA PHE A 49 12.65 4.76 -22.00
C PHE A 49 12.41 4.88 -20.49
N MET A 50 11.42 4.16 -19.97
CA MET A 50 11.09 4.12 -18.54
C MET A 50 12.01 3.19 -17.75
N GLY A 51 12.62 2.22 -18.42
CA GLY A 51 13.55 1.28 -17.81
C GLY A 51 12.87 0.17 -16.99
N PRO A 52 13.65 -0.83 -16.56
CA PRO A 52 13.14 -2.06 -15.94
C PRO A 52 12.67 -1.88 -14.49
N MET A 53 13.01 -0.75 -13.84
CA MET A 53 12.59 -0.45 -12.47
C MET A 53 11.34 0.44 -12.47
N SER A 54 10.40 0.12 -13.36
CA SER A 54 9.10 0.77 -13.44
C SER A 54 8.00 -0.24 -13.15
N GLY A 55 6.89 0.22 -12.60
CA GLY A 55 5.72 -0.60 -12.37
C GLY A 55 4.50 0.23 -12.03
N ALA A 56 3.36 -0.43 -11.96
CA ALA A 56 2.10 0.22 -11.67
C ALA A 56 1.15 -0.71 -10.91
N VAL A 57 0.19 -0.11 -10.23
CA VAL A 57 -0.97 -0.79 -9.68
C VAL A 57 -2.22 -0.05 -10.11
N LYS A 58 -3.28 -0.80 -10.42
CA LYS A 58 -4.62 -0.26 -10.60
C LYS A 58 -5.27 -0.05 -9.23
N LEU A 59 -5.95 1.06 -9.09
CA LEU A 59 -6.61 1.50 -7.88
C LEU A 59 -8.11 1.68 -8.15
N ASN A 60 -8.93 1.09 -7.31
CA ASN A 60 -10.37 1.31 -7.31
C ASN A 60 -10.85 1.66 -5.91
N TYR A 61 -11.52 2.79 -5.77
CA TYR A 61 -12.07 3.24 -4.49
C TYR A 61 -13.50 3.73 -4.68
N LYS A 62 -14.34 3.45 -3.70
CA LYS A 62 -15.65 4.06 -3.52
C LYS A 62 -15.86 4.29 -2.04
N GLY A 63 -15.98 5.56 -1.64
CA GLY A 63 -16.12 5.91 -0.23
C GLY A 63 -16.07 7.41 0.03
N ASP A 64 -15.81 7.78 1.29
CA ASP A 64 -15.91 9.16 1.73
C ASP A 64 -14.57 9.94 1.71
N GLN A 65 -13.44 9.25 1.74
CA GLN A 65 -12.10 9.87 1.80
C GLN A 65 -11.83 10.76 0.59
N LYS A 66 -11.15 11.89 0.83
CA LYS A 66 -11.02 13.00 -0.13
C LYS A 66 -9.85 12.90 -1.08
N SER A 67 -8.82 12.15 -0.72
CA SER A 67 -7.59 12.08 -1.48
C SER A 67 -7.01 10.67 -1.46
N ILE A 68 -6.25 10.39 -2.51
CA ILE A 68 -5.33 9.25 -2.55
C ILE A 68 -3.94 9.80 -2.27
N ARG A 69 -3.26 9.22 -1.29
CA ARG A 69 -1.92 9.61 -0.87
C ARG A 69 -0.96 8.48 -1.15
N ALA A 70 0.21 8.81 -1.69
CA ALA A 70 1.34 7.91 -1.75
C ALA A 70 2.54 8.45 -0.96
N THR A 71 3.20 7.55 -0.26
CA THR A 71 4.35 7.83 0.61
C THR A 71 5.53 6.99 0.16
N ALA A 72 6.70 7.61 0.02
CA ALA A 72 7.94 6.94 -0.28
C ALA A 72 8.78 6.79 0.99
N GLU A 73 9.21 5.57 1.29
CA GLU A 73 10.00 5.23 2.47
C GLU A 73 11.31 4.54 2.07
N ILE A 74 12.42 4.93 2.71
CA ILE A 74 13.68 4.18 2.64
C ILE A 74 13.78 3.25 3.85
N TRP A 75 14.09 2.00 3.57
CA TRP A 75 14.34 0.95 4.53
C TRP A 75 15.76 0.42 4.35
N GLU A 76 16.46 0.23 5.47
CA GLU A 76 17.79 -0.37 5.48
C GLU A 76 17.84 -1.50 6.49
N ASN A 77 18.34 -2.65 6.05
CA ASN A 77 18.43 -3.87 6.87
C ASN A 77 17.09 -4.21 7.56
N GLY A 78 15.98 -4.07 6.84
CA GLY A 78 14.63 -4.34 7.34
C GLY A 78 14.03 -3.30 8.28
N VAL A 79 14.65 -2.13 8.44
CA VAL A 79 14.17 -1.05 9.32
C VAL A 79 13.91 0.21 8.51
N LYS A 80 12.71 0.79 8.65
CA LYS A 80 12.39 2.12 8.10
C LYS A 80 13.36 3.15 8.65
N LYS A 81 14.05 3.86 7.76
CA LYS A 81 15.00 4.94 8.10
C LYS A 81 14.36 6.30 7.98
N GLN A 82 13.65 6.54 6.89
CA GLN A 82 13.06 7.85 6.60
C GLN A 82 11.89 7.75 5.64
N THR A 83 10.95 8.68 5.76
CA THR A 83 9.99 9.04 4.71
C THR A 83 10.63 10.14 3.87
N ILE A 84 10.69 9.98 2.55
CA ILE A 84 11.44 10.87 1.64
C ILE A 84 10.55 11.63 0.66
N GLY A 85 9.27 11.30 0.61
CA GLY A 85 8.33 11.93 -0.30
C GLY A 85 6.92 11.55 0.07
N GLU A 86 6.03 12.51 -0.07
CA GLU A 86 4.60 12.34 0.05
C GLU A 86 3.96 13.07 -1.12
N PHE A 87 2.90 12.47 -1.65
CA PHE A 87 2.24 12.97 -2.84
C PHE A 87 0.77 12.59 -2.74
N SER A 88 -0.11 13.51 -3.09
CA SER A 88 -1.56 13.31 -3.01
C SER A 88 -2.25 13.75 -4.30
N THR A 89 -3.43 13.18 -4.55
CA THR A 89 -4.39 13.71 -5.52
C THR A 89 -5.77 13.78 -4.90
N LEU A 90 -6.47 14.88 -5.13
CA LEU A 90 -7.84 15.10 -4.65
C LEU A 90 -8.86 14.38 -5.54
N LEU A 91 -9.87 13.81 -4.91
CA LEU A 91 -11.03 13.20 -5.56
C LEU A 91 -12.15 14.24 -5.69
N ARG A 92 -12.67 14.44 -6.90
CA ARG A 92 -13.50 15.60 -7.26
C ARG A 92 -15.01 15.46 -6.95
N SER A 93 -15.48 14.33 -6.42
CA SER A 93 -16.92 14.06 -6.17
C SER A 93 -17.33 14.36 -4.71
N GLU A 94 -18.57 14.79 -4.46
CA GLU A 94 -19.07 15.19 -3.13
C GLU A 94 -20.04 14.18 -2.47
N GLU A 95 -20.81 13.39 -3.22
CA GLU A 95 -21.88 12.53 -2.63
C GLU A 95 -21.45 11.07 -2.40
N GLN A 96 -20.42 10.63 -3.12
CA GLN A 96 -19.61 9.42 -2.85
C GLN A 96 -18.42 9.49 -3.78
N ARG A 97 -17.20 9.50 -3.23
CA ARG A 97 -15.99 9.64 -4.05
C ARG A 97 -15.67 8.31 -4.68
N THR A 98 -15.62 8.31 -6.00
CA THR A 98 -15.14 7.17 -6.77
C THR A 98 -13.79 7.50 -7.36
N PHE A 99 -12.94 6.48 -7.43
CA PHE A 99 -11.68 6.54 -8.14
C PHE A 99 -11.52 5.25 -8.94
N ASP A 100 -11.22 5.40 -10.23
CA ASP A 100 -10.71 4.34 -11.08
C ASP A 100 -9.49 4.90 -11.81
N GLY A 101 -8.32 4.36 -11.51
CA GLY A 101 -7.07 4.88 -12.02
C GLY A 101 -5.88 4.01 -11.67
N GLU A 102 -4.69 4.55 -11.87
CA GLU A 102 -3.43 3.83 -11.68
C GLU A 102 -2.43 4.68 -10.89
N PHE A 103 -1.69 4.02 -10.01
CA PHE A 103 -0.46 4.57 -9.43
C PHE A 103 0.74 3.96 -10.14
N ILE A 104 1.60 4.81 -10.69
CA ILE A 104 2.75 4.42 -11.51
C ILE A 104 4.02 4.94 -10.85
N VAL A 105 5.04 4.08 -10.81
CA VAL A 105 6.39 4.44 -10.36
C VAL A 105 7.39 4.09 -11.45
N SER A 106 8.33 5.01 -11.68
CA SER A 106 9.50 4.79 -12.52
C SER A 106 10.76 5.21 -11.75
N MET A 107 11.69 4.27 -11.58
CA MET A 107 12.98 4.51 -10.95
C MET A 107 14.09 4.50 -12.01
N LYS A 108 14.79 5.62 -12.15
CA LYS A 108 15.94 5.74 -13.04
C LYS A 108 17.21 5.98 -12.23
N GLU A 109 18.22 5.15 -12.44
CA GLU A 109 19.57 5.44 -11.95
C GLU A 109 20.16 6.60 -12.76
N LEU A 110 20.65 7.62 -12.05
CA LEU A 110 21.26 8.80 -12.65
C LEU A 110 22.75 8.59 -12.83
N ASP A 111 23.42 8.33 -11.71
CA ASP A 111 24.86 8.14 -11.61
C ASP A 111 25.22 7.31 -10.38
N THR A 112 26.46 6.82 -10.39
CA THR A 112 27.13 6.22 -9.24
C THR A 112 28.50 6.86 -9.11
N ASP A 113 28.75 7.56 -8.01
CA ASP A 113 29.96 8.35 -7.82
C ASP A 113 30.69 7.95 -6.52
N LYS A 114 31.39 8.87 -5.83
CA LYS A 114 32.05 8.57 -4.55
C LYS A 114 31.08 8.55 -3.37
N GLU A 115 29.98 9.30 -3.46
CA GLU A 115 28.97 9.47 -2.42
C GLU A 115 27.94 8.34 -2.44
N GLY A 116 27.77 7.66 -3.56
CA GLY A 116 27.02 6.41 -3.63
C GLY A 116 26.25 6.26 -4.93
N THR A 117 25.01 5.77 -4.85
CA THR A 117 24.13 5.61 -6.02
C THR A 117 22.98 6.58 -5.93
N HIS A 118 22.67 7.24 -7.04
CA HIS A 118 21.63 8.23 -7.07
C HIS A 118 20.54 7.86 -8.07
N TYR A 119 19.30 8.02 -7.64
CA TYR A 119 18.12 7.72 -8.44
C TYR A 119 17.25 8.95 -8.61
N MET A 120 16.52 8.98 -9.72
CA MET A 120 15.34 9.80 -9.89
C MET A 120 14.11 8.90 -9.82
N ALA A 121 13.25 9.14 -8.84
CA ALA A 121 11.90 8.60 -8.84
C ALA A 121 11.00 9.54 -9.65
N THR A 122 10.16 8.98 -10.51
CA THR A 122 8.98 9.63 -11.04
C THR A 122 7.78 8.84 -10.56
N VAL A 123 6.83 9.51 -9.91
CA VAL A 123 5.57 8.92 -9.49
C VAL A 123 4.40 9.65 -10.11
N ALA A 124 3.35 8.92 -10.44
CA ALA A 124 2.13 9.50 -10.96
C ALA A 124 0.89 8.77 -10.44
N ILE A 125 -0.20 9.51 -10.24
CA ILE A 125 -1.56 8.97 -10.17
C ILE A 125 -2.29 9.46 -11.42
N ILE A 126 -2.84 8.52 -12.17
CA ILE A 126 -3.53 8.77 -13.44
C ILE A 126 -4.97 8.29 -13.31
N HIS A 127 -5.92 9.08 -13.80
CA HIS A 127 -7.34 8.76 -13.90
C HIS A 127 -7.89 9.36 -15.21
N GLU A 128 -9.14 9.05 -15.56
CA GLU A 128 -9.73 9.51 -16.84
C GLU A 128 -9.75 11.04 -16.97
N ASP A 129 -9.97 11.76 -15.87
CA ASP A 129 -10.06 13.23 -15.87
C ASP A 129 -8.70 13.95 -15.73
N GLY A 130 -7.59 13.21 -15.66
CA GLY A 130 -6.26 13.81 -15.59
C GLY A 130 -5.18 12.96 -14.92
N SER A 131 -4.01 13.57 -14.76
CA SER A 131 -2.87 12.94 -14.08
C SER A 131 -2.15 13.95 -13.20
N SER A 132 -1.74 13.51 -12.01
CA SER A 132 -0.77 14.23 -11.18
C SER A 132 0.53 13.45 -11.17
N SER A 133 1.67 14.14 -11.28
CA SER A 133 2.99 13.51 -11.23
C SER A 133 4.01 14.38 -10.53
N THR A 134 4.98 13.75 -9.89
CA THR A 134 6.13 14.43 -9.28
C THR A 134 7.40 13.62 -9.47
N GLN A 135 8.53 14.31 -9.38
CA GLN A 135 9.86 13.72 -9.45
C GLN A 135 10.67 14.12 -8.24
N PHE A 136 11.46 13.20 -7.71
CA PHE A 136 12.37 13.50 -6.62
C PHE A 136 13.61 12.62 -6.69
N ARG A 137 14.72 13.20 -6.23
CA ARG A 137 16.02 12.53 -6.15
C ARG A 137 16.08 11.67 -4.90
N ILE A 138 16.70 10.50 -5.03
CA ILE A 138 16.97 9.57 -3.94
C ILE A 138 18.46 9.29 -3.94
N ASP A 139 19.10 9.60 -2.83
CA ASP A 139 20.53 9.36 -2.64
C ASP A 139 20.72 8.16 -1.70
N SER A 140 21.41 7.13 -2.18
CA SER A 140 21.90 6.03 -1.34
C SER A 140 23.39 6.26 -1.07
N PRO A 141 23.85 6.18 0.19
CA PRO A 141 25.28 6.27 0.51
C PRO A 141 26.08 5.03 0.06
N VAL A 142 25.39 4.03 -0.51
CA VAL A 142 25.98 2.76 -0.95
C VAL A 142 25.95 2.68 -2.46
N LYS A 143 27.04 2.17 -3.03
CA LYS A 143 27.14 1.81 -4.46
C LYS A 143 26.41 0.50 -4.73
N HIS A 144 25.23 0.55 -5.31
CA HIS A 144 24.44 -0.62 -5.61
C HIS A 144 24.94 -1.28 -6.90
N THR A 145 25.27 -2.56 -6.82
CA THR A 145 25.72 -3.36 -7.96
C THR A 145 24.57 -4.19 -8.55
N SER A 146 23.54 -4.44 -7.75
CA SER A 146 22.33 -5.15 -8.16
C SER A 146 21.09 -4.42 -7.67
N LYS A 147 20.02 -4.48 -8.46
CA LYS A 147 18.70 -3.89 -8.16
C LYS A 147 17.59 -4.73 -8.77
N MET A 148 16.48 -4.85 -8.06
CA MET A 148 15.27 -5.56 -8.51
C MET A 148 14.01 -4.83 -8.06
N PRO A 149 12.94 -4.82 -8.88
CA PRO A 149 11.65 -4.34 -8.43
C PRO A 149 11.09 -5.27 -7.37
N VAL A 150 10.35 -4.70 -6.42
CA VAL A 150 9.49 -5.39 -5.47
C VAL A 150 8.07 -5.04 -5.87
N THR A 151 7.29 -6.03 -6.29
CA THR A 151 5.98 -5.81 -6.87
C THR A 151 4.91 -6.54 -6.06
N LEU A 152 3.70 -6.01 -6.09
CA LEU A 152 2.55 -6.67 -5.49
C LEU A 152 2.27 -8.00 -6.24
N GLY A 153 2.27 -9.12 -5.51
CA GLY A 153 2.09 -10.46 -6.12
C GLY A 153 0.62 -10.85 -6.36
N LYS A 154 -0.32 -10.24 -5.63
CA LYS A 154 -1.75 -10.53 -5.71
C LYS A 154 -2.56 -9.26 -5.36
N PRO A 155 -3.81 -9.14 -5.81
CA PRO A 155 -4.69 -8.07 -5.36
C PRO A 155 -4.80 -8.00 -3.83
N ILE A 156 -4.93 -6.78 -3.32
CA ILE A 156 -5.17 -6.51 -1.89
C ILE A 156 -6.31 -5.50 -1.75
N ASP A 157 -7.04 -5.61 -0.65
CA ASP A 157 -8.02 -4.63 -0.22
C ASP A 157 -7.43 -3.91 0.99
N VAL A 158 -7.35 -2.58 0.91
CA VAL A 158 -6.77 -1.73 1.94
C VAL A 158 -7.91 -0.95 2.58
N PRO A 159 -8.18 -1.12 3.89
CA PRO A 159 -9.08 -0.24 4.60
C PRO A 159 -8.69 1.23 4.41
N ASP A 160 -9.67 2.10 4.25
CA ASP A 160 -9.45 3.52 3.95
C ASP A 160 -8.69 4.29 5.04
N ASN A 161 -8.56 3.73 6.24
CA ASN A 161 -7.76 4.24 7.35
C ASN A 161 -6.39 3.56 7.52
N GLU A 162 -6.01 2.68 6.60
CA GLU A 162 -4.74 1.94 6.62
C GLU A 162 -3.90 2.28 5.37
N GLU A 163 -2.63 1.88 5.42
CA GLU A 163 -1.69 2.05 4.32
C GLU A 163 -1.10 0.72 3.89
N ALA A 164 -0.80 0.57 2.60
CA ALA A 164 -0.18 -0.63 2.06
C ALA A 164 0.97 -0.30 1.11
N ALA A 165 2.06 -1.06 1.19
CA ALA A 165 3.11 -1.01 0.17
C ALA A 165 2.61 -1.68 -1.12
N VAL A 166 2.75 -0.97 -2.24
CA VAL A 166 2.21 -1.40 -3.54
C VAL A 166 3.29 -1.57 -4.61
N TRP A 167 4.40 -0.87 -4.47
CA TRP A 167 5.56 -1.00 -5.33
C TRP A 167 6.84 -0.66 -4.55
N GLY A 168 7.97 -1.21 -4.95
CA GLY A 168 9.27 -0.83 -4.41
C GLY A 168 10.43 -1.24 -5.30
N MET A 169 11.63 -0.87 -4.89
CA MET A 169 12.88 -1.35 -5.48
C MET A 169 13.83 -1.73 -4.37
N GLN A 170 14.33 -2.95 -4.41
CA GLN A 170 15.44 -3.37 -3.56
C GLN A 170 16.76 -3.22 -4.29
N ALA A 171 17.81 -2.89 -3.55
CA ALA A 171 19.15 -2.75 -4.08
C ALA A 171 20.19 -3.26 -3.07
N THR A 172 21.33 -3.71 -3.58
CA THR A 172 22.45 -4.20 -2.76
C THR A 172 23.78 -3.98 -3.47
N ASN A 173 24.85 -3.93 -2.68
CA ASN A 173 26.23 -3.99 -3.14
C ASN A 173 26.82 -5.41 -3.05
N GLU A 174 26.04 -6.38 -2.56
CA GLU A 174 26.45 -7.78 -2.45
C GLU A 174 26.30 -8.52 -3.78
N ASN A 175 27.05 -9.61 -3.94
CA ASN A 175 27.05 -10.44 -5.16
C ASN A 175 25.78 -11.30 -5.34
N SER A 176 24.82 -11.18 -4.42
CA SER A 176 23.59 -11.94 -4.44
C SER A 176 22.44 -11.08 -3.95
N MET A 177 21.26 -11.29 -4.53
CA MET A 177 20.03 -10.63 -4.13
C MET A 177 18.94 -11.68 -3.98
N ARG A 178 18.19 -11.60 -2.87
CA ARG A 178 17.03 -12.46 -2.64
C ARG A 178 15.81 -11.78 -3.24
N THR A 179 14.89 -12.55 -3.81
CA THR A 179 13.55 -12.02 -4.10
C THR A 179 12.84 -11.76 -2.78
N ILE A 180 12.27 -10.56 -2.63
CA ILE A 180 11.49 -10.17 -1.46
C ILE A 180 10.06 -9.77 -1.85
N ASP A 181 9.19 -9.66 -0.87
CA ASP A 181 7.85 -9.09 -0.97
C ASP A 181 7.64 -8.04 0.14
N PHE A 182 6.43 -7.50 0.25
CA PHE A 182 6.09 -6.46 1.21
C PHE A 182 5.80 -6.97 2.64
N THR A 183 5.95 -8.28 2.91
CA THR A 183 5.74 -8.79 4.27
C THR A 183 6.88 -8.34 5.18
N PRO A 184 6.61 -8.07 6.47
CA PRO A 184 7.66 -7.69 7.42
C PRO A 184 8.78 -8.72 7.55
N GLU A 185 8.48 -10.01 7.36
CA GLU A 185 9.49 -11.07 7.39
C GLU A 185 10.42 -10.99 6.17
N SER A 186 9.85 -10.76 4.98
CA SER A 186 10.63 -10.67 3.74
C SER A 186 11.51 -9.42 3.71
N LEU A 187 10.98 -8.28 4.14
CA LEU A 187 11.70 -7.00 4.19
C LEU A 187 12.95 -7.04 5.10
N LYS A 188 13.00 -7.89 6.13
CA LYS A 188 14.19 -8.10 6.96
C LYS A 188 15.40 -8.63 6.19
N ASN A 189 15.18 -9.27 5.04
CA ASN A 189 16.24 -9.80 4.20
C ASN A 189 16.86 -8.76 3.28
N ALA A 190 16.28 -7.56 3.22
CA ALA A 190 16.69 -6.54 2.28
C ALA A 190 17.70 -5.57 2.90
N LYS A 191 18.79 -5.30 2.16
CA LYS A 191 19.85 -4.39 2.60
C LYS A 191 19.43 -2.94 2.46
N TRP A 192 18.87 -2.61 1.31
CA TRP A 192 18.32 -1.30 1.01
C TRP A 192 17.06 -1.49 0.17
N VAL A 193 15.98 -0.81 0.55
CA VAL A 193 14.70 -0.82 -0.18
C VAL A 193 14.12 0.58 -0.17
N ILE A 194 13.61 1.00 -1.31
CA ILE A 194 12.59 2.04 -1.36
C ILE A 194 11.22 1.41 -1.54
N LEU A 195 10.28 1.77 -0.68
CA LEU A 195 8.88 1.35 -0.74
C LEU A 195 8.00 2.55 -1.07
N PHE A 196 7.03 2.33 -1.94
CA PHE A 196 5.93 3.25 -2.20
C PHE A 196 4.67 2.64 -1.63
N LYS A 197 4.08 3.37 -0.68
CA LYS A 197 2.87 3.00 0.03
C LYS A 197 1.73 3.87 -0.43
N ILE A 198 0.52 3.34 -0.39
CA ILE A 198 -0.69 4.07 -0.71
C ILE A 198 -1.68 3.98 0.44
N ASN A 199 -2.44 5.05 0.64
CA ASN A 199 -3.57 5.11 1.54
C ASN A 199 -4.61 6.12 1.04
N MET A 200 -5.81 6.01 1.60
CA MET A 200 -6.82 7.06 1.48
C MET A 200 -6.62 8.11 2.59
N SER A 201 -6.99 9.36 2.33
CA SER A 201 -6.87 10.43 3.32
C SER A 201 -7.93 11.53 3.14
N ASP A 202 -8.26 12.19 4.24
CA ASP A 202 -9.12 13.38 4.26
C ASP A 202 -8.32 14.67 4.07
N ASP A 203 -6.99 14.59 4.16
CA ASP A 203 -6.07 15.72 4.06
C ASP A 203 -5.65 15.94 2.59
N SER A 204 -5.46 17.22 2.24
CA SER A 204 -4.92 17.67 0.95
C SER A 204 -3.41 17.79 0.99
#